data_AF-A0A7J6SYC2-F1
#
_entry.id   AF-A0A7J6SYC2-F1
#
_cell.length_a   1.000
_cell.length_b   1.000
_cell.length_c   1.000
_cell.angle_alpha   90.00
_cell.angle_beta   90.00
_cell.angle_gamma   90.00
#
_symmetry.space_group_name_H-M   'P 1'
#
loop_
_entity.id
_entity.type
_entity.pdbx_description
1 polymer ?
#
loop_
_entity_poly.entity_id
_entity_poly.type
_entity_poly.pdbx_seq_one_letter_code
_entity_poly.pdbx_strand_id
1 'polypeptide(L)'
;MTKCRVTDDKAMWKKKDTFKVRSVGSTIPKSLTVEKLGDYMSKDLYGVEPTEPVICDEEGGMPTTATDQNHETKPLDIQLDEVTEAIKRAKNKISCGVDGRPAEILKIGTVMAKWIHRVCQACFEAERLPRQWDISKVTPIYKSGNKSDFPNYRTILSPCAAAKIFSTIILARMYPDIDRTIDNSQ
;
A
#
# COMPACT_ATOMS: atom_id res chain seq x y z
N MET A 1 32.16 22.09 19.95
CA MET A 1 31.40 22.30 18.70
C MET A 1 32.10 21.54 17.57
N THR A 2 31.66 20.32 17.28
CA THR A 2 32.28 19.48 16.25
C THR A 2 31.27 19.34 15.11
N LYS A 3 31.54 20.03 14.00
CA LYS A 3 30.73 19.94 12.77
C LYS A 3 30.91 18.55 12.17
N CYS A 4 29.86 17.72 12.21
CA CYS A 4 29.79 16.52 11.38
C CYS A 4 29.65 16.97 9.92
N ARG A 5 30.72 16.79 9.15
CA ARG A 5 30.77 17.00 7.71
C ARG A 5 30.07 15.81 7.06
N VAL A 6 28.91 16.04 6.46
CA VAL A 6 28.28 15.06 5.57
C VAL A 6 29.12 15.02 4.30
N THR A 7 29.96 14.01 4.16
CA THR A 7 30.63 13.70 2.90
C THR A 7 30.38 12.24 2.54
N ASP A 8 29.83 12.07 1.34
CA ASP A 8 29.62 10.84 0.56
C ASP A 8 28.33 10.02 0.75
N ASP A 9 27.21 10.67 0.43
CA ASP A 9 25.93 10.01 0.09
C ASP A 9 25.99 9.13 -1.19
N LYS A 10 27.10 9.14 -1.94
CA LYS A 10 27.24 8.40 -3.20
C LYS A 10 27.65 6.92 -3.02
N ALA A 11 28.13 6.53 -1.84
CA ALA A 11 28.59 5.16 -1.59
C ALA A 11 27.43 4.16 -1.35
N MET A 12 26.29 4.64 -0.82
CA MET A 12 25.13 3.78 -0.52
C MET A 12 24.47 3.19 -1.77
N TRP A 13 24.69 3.79 -2.95
CA TRP A 13 24.00 3.45 -4.20
C TRP A 13 24.80 2.51 -5.10
N LYS A 14 25.99 2.06 -4.68
CA LYS A 14 26.91 1.25 -5.50
C LYS A 14 26.91 -0.26 -5.24
N LYS A 15 25.98 -0.80 -4.44
CA LYS A 15 25.73 -2.25 -4.43
C LYS A 15 24.55 -2.57 -5.35
N LYS A 16 24.89 -2.89 -6.60
CA LYS A 16 24.01 -3.65 -7.51
C LYS A 16 23.91 -5.08 -6.97
N ASP A 17 23.09 -5.28 -5.94
CA ASP A 17 22.52 -6.62 -5.73
C ASP A 17 21.51 -6.81 -6.86
N THR A 18 21.97 -7.49 -7.90
CA THR A 18 21.22 -7.86 -9.09
C THR A 18 19.99 -8.66 -8.65
N PHE A 19 18.87 -7.97 -8.44
CA PHE A 19 17.59 -8.62 -8.20
C PHE A 19 17.27 -9.46 -9.44
N LYS A 20 17.46 -10.78 -9.32
CA LYS A 20 17.16 -11.74 -10.39
C LYS A 20 15.66 -11.71 -10.68
N VAL A 21 15.27 -11.11 -11.80
CA VAL A 21 13.90 -11.17 -12.31
C VAL A 21 13.59 -12.63 -12.65
N ARG A 22 12.67 -13.27 -11.92
CA ARG A 22 12.19 -14.61 -12.25
C ARG A 22 11.25 -14.52 -13.47
N SER A 23 11.68 -15.18 -14.55
CA SER A 23 10.93 -15.63 -15.74
C SER A 23 9.94 -14.64 -16.38
N VAL A 24 10.28 -14.17 -17.59
CA VAL A 24 9.40 -13.41 -18.50
C VAL A 24 8.44 -14.39 -19.20
N GLY A 25 7.48 -14.91 -18.44
CA GLY A 25 6.51 -15.89 -18.90
C GLY A 25 5.12 -15.30 -19.11
N SER A 26 4.97 -14.21 -19.88
CA SER A 26 3.72 -13.75 -20.54
C SER A 26 3.91 -12.36 -21.12
N THR A 27 4.42 -12.27 -22.35
CA THR A 27 4.51 -10.98 -23.06
C THR A 27 3.11 -10.55 -23.50
N ILE A 28 2.73 -9.31 -23.13
CA ILE A 28 1.48 -8.67 -23.59
C ILE A 28 1.61 -8.39 -25.09
N PRO A 29 0.63 -8.79 -25.93
CA PRO A 29 0.64 -8.46 -27.35
C PRO A 29 0.70 -6.96 -27.61
N LYS A 30 1.41 -6.54 -28.67
CA LYS A 30 1.55 -5.13 -29.05
C LYS A 30 0.21 -4.44 -29.38
N SER A 31 -0.81 -5.22 -29.73
CA SER A 31 -2.17 -4.71 -29.99
C SER A 31 -2.88 -4.18 -28.75
N LEU A 32 -2.50 -4.69 -27.57
CA LEU A 32 -2.96 -4.25 -26.25
C LEU A 32 -1.97 -3.21 -25.72
N THR A 33 -2.31 -1.93 -25.91
CA THR A 33 -1.48 -0.80 -25.49
C THR A 33 -1.85 -0.32 -24.08
N VAL A 34 -0.99 0.52 -23.49
CA VAL A 34 -1.23 1.08 -22.15
C VAL A 34 -2.46 1.99 -22.15
N GLU A 35 -2.69 2.73 -23.24
CA GLU A 35 -3.84 3.62 -23.40
C GLU A 35 -5.13 2.82 -23.44
N LYS A 36 -5.19 1.77 -24.29
CA LYS A 36 -6.37 0.91 -24.36
C LYS A 36 -6.64 0.16 -23.06
N LEU A 37 -5.58 -0.19 -22.32
CA LEU A 37 -5.72 -0.78 -20.98
C LEU A 37 -6.34 0.24 -20.01
N GLY A 38 -5.89 1.49 -20.04
CA GLY A 38 -6.45 2.57 -19.24
C GLY A 38 -7.91 2.84 -19.55
N ASP A 39 -8.27 2.85 -20.84
CA ASP A 39 -9.66 2.99 -21.30
C ASP A 39 -10.53 1.83 -20.80
N TYR A 40 -10.09 0.59 -21.00
CA TYR A 40 -10.80 -0.61 -20.52
C TYR A 40 -11.01 -0.56 -19.00
N MET A 41 -9.96 -0.19 -18.25
CA MET A 41 -10.07 -0.05 -16.80
C MET A 41 -11.09 1.01 -16.39
N SER A 42 -11.06 2.17 -17.03
CA SER A 42 -11.91 3.30 -16.64
C SER A 42 -13.37 3.10 -17.06
N LYS A 43 -13.61 2.47 -18.22
CA LYS A 43 -14.97 2.33 -18.79
C LYS A 43 -15.64 1.03 -18.39
N ASP A 44 -14.91 -0.08 -18.48
CA ASP A 44 -15.51 -1.41 -18.40
C ASP A 44 -15.30 -2.08 -17.03
N LEU A 45 -14.21 -1.74 -16.32
CA LEU A 45 -13.84 -2.41 -15.06
C LEU A 45 -14.17 -1.60 -13.80
N TYR A 46 -13.84 -0.31 -13.83
CA TYR A 46 -14.06 0.65 -12.73
C TYR A 46 -14.94 1.81 -13.18
N GLY A 47 -15.74 1.61 -14.22
CA GLY A 47 -16.72 2.57 -14.70
C GLY A 47 -17.81 2.78 -13.65
N VAL A 48 -17.50 3.61 -12.66
CA VAL A 48 -18.49 4.28 -11.84
C VAL A 48 -18.86 5.52 -12.63
N GLU A 49 -20.07 5.59 -13.18
CA GLU A 49 -20.69 6.88 -13.57
C GLU A 49 -20.40 7.87 -12.44
N PRO A 50 -19.90 9.09 -12.70
CA PRO A 50 -19.39 9.96 -11.66
C PRO A 50 -20.46 10.15 -10.58
N THR A 51 -20.33 9.42 -9.46
CA THR A 51 -21.00 9.83 -8.25
C THR A 51 -20.36 11.16 -7.94
N GLU A 52 -21.19 12.21 -7.97
CA GLU A 52 -20.84 13.56 -7.57
C GLU A 52 -19.90 13.52 -6.37
N PRO A 53 -18.93 14.45 -6.28
CA PRO A 53 -17.93 14.43 -5.23
C PRO A 53 -18.61 14.14 -3.90
N VAL A 54 -18.23 13.03 -3.26
CA VAL A 54 -18.64 12.75 -1.89
C VAL A 54 -18.01 13.86 -1.05
N ILE A 55 -18.76 14.94 -0.88
CA ILE A 55 -18.57 15.87 0.21
C ILE A 55 -18.83 15.00 1.43
N CYS A 56 -17.77 14.65 2.15
CA CYS A 56 -17.93 14.16 3.51
C CYS A 56 -18.53 15.35 4.27
N ASP A 57 -19.85 15.40 4.38
CA ASP A 57 -20.54 16.46 5.12
C ASP A 57 -20.02 16.45 6.56
N GLU A 58 -19.21 17.45 6.91
CA GLU A 58 -18.95 17.84 8.29
C GLU A 58 -20.19 18.51 8.85
N GLU A 59 -21.24 17.77 9.21
CA GLU A 59 -22.26 18.27 10.16
C GLU A 59 -22.97 17.08 10.81
N GLY A 60 -22.44 16.67 11.96
CA GLY A 60 -23.00 15.58 12.76
C GLY A 60 -22.32 15.52 14.12
N GLY A 61 -22.45 16.60 14.91
CA GLY A 61 -22.03 16.62 16.31
C GLY A 61 -22.65 15.44 17.05
N MET A 62 -21.81 14.48 17.47
CA MET A 62 -22.24 13.34 18.27
C MET A 62 -22.56 13.82 19.70
N PRO A 63 -23.76 13.54 20.25
CA PRO A 63 -24.06 13.86 21.63
C PRO A 63 -23.20 13.00 22.56
N THR A 64 -22.55 13.67 23.50
CA THR A 64 -21.85 13.07 24.63
C THR A 64 -22.80 12.25 25.53
N THR A 65 -22.21 11.19 26.08
CA THR A 65 -22.60 10.35 27.24
C THR A 65 -23.62 9.22 27.03
N ALA A 66 -23.08 7.99 27.00
CA ALA A 66 -23.44 6.95 27.97
C ALA A 66 -22.28 5.96 28.08
N THR A 67 -21.77 5.81 29.30
CA THR A 67 -20.72 4.88 29.71
C THR A 67 -21.22 3.43 29.64
N ASP A 68 -20.52 2.55 28.93
CA ASP A 68 -20.53 1.12 29.26
C ASP A 68 -19.20 0.40 28.93
N GLN A 69 -18.46 0.16 30.02
CA GLN A 69 -17.55 -0.91 30.42
C GLN A 69 -16.71 -1.71 29.38
N ASN A 70 -15.38 -1.58 29.53
CA ASN A 70 -14.32 -2.52 29.12
C ASN A 70 -14.04 -2.74 27.62
N HIS A 71 -13.84 -1.67 26.86
CA HIS A 71 -13.00 -1.75 25.66
C HIS A 71 -11.58 -1.35 26.05
N GLU A 72 -10.62 -2.26 25.93
CA GLU A 72 -9.20 -1.90 26.00
C GLU A 72 -8.96 -0.86 24.89
N THR A 73 -8.86 0.41 25.27
CA THR A 73 -8.69 1.52 24.33
C THR A 73 -7.32 1.39 23.72
N LYS A 74 -7.27 0.82 22.51
CA LYS A 74 -6.04 0.77 21.73
C LYS A 74 -5.48 2.20 21.61
N PRO A 75 -4.16 2.40 21.79
CA PRO A 75 -3.59 3.74 21.72
C PRO A 75 -3.94 4.40 20.39
N LEU A 76 -4.35 5.67 20.44
CA LEU A 76 -4.64 6.44 19.22
C LEU A 76 -3.43 6.42 18.29
N ASP A 77 -2.24 6.64 18.84
CA ASP A 77 -0.98 6.66 18.08
C ASP A 77 -0.55 5.29 17.57
N ILE A 78 -0.01 5.26 16.35
CA ILE A 78 0.66 4.10 15.78
C ILE A 78 1.88 3.79 16.63
N GLN A 79 1.96 2.57 17.14
CA GLN A 79 3.10 2.14 17.95
C GLN A 79 4.24 1.64 17.06
N LEU A 80 5.49 1.86 17.50
CA LEU A 80 6.67 1.38 16.76
C LEU A 80 6.67 -0.16 16.61
N ASP A 81 6.10 -0.86 17.58
CA ASP A 81 5.99 -2.32 17.54
C ASP A 81 5.03 -2.79 16.45
N GLU A 82 3.89 -2.11 16.25
CA GLU A 82 2.97 -2.41 15.15
C GLU A 82 3.67 -2.27 13.78
N VAL A 83 4.48 -1.21 13.63
CA VAL A 83 5.27 -0.98 12.41
C VAL A 83 6.32 -2.06 12.23
N THR A 84 7.02 -2.41 13.31
CA THR A 84 8.09 -3.43 13.28
C THR A 84 7.53 -4.81 12.92
N GLU A 85 6.38 -5.19 13.49
CA GLU A 85 5.69 -6.43 13.17
C GLU A 85 5.15 -6.43 11.73
N ALA A 86 4.59 -5.32 11.27
CA ALA A 86 4.15 -5.18 9.88
C ALA A 86 5.33 -5.32 8.89
N ILE A 87 6.48 -4.69 9.20
CA ILE A 87 7.71 -4.81 8.39
C ILE A 87 8.20 -6.25 8.37
N LYS A 88 8.23 -6.94 9.51
CA LYS A 88 8.64 -8.36 9.58
C LYS A 88 7.73 -9.24 8.71
N ARG A 89 6.41 -9.03 8.80
CA ARG A 89 5.38 -9.77 8.04
C ARG A 89 5.43 -9.51 6.54
N ALA A 90 5.93 -8.34 6.12
CA ALA A 90 6.05 -8.01 4.70
C ALA A 90 6.93 -9.03 3.97
N LYS A 91 6.39 -9.62 2.89
CA LYS A 91 7.12 -10.63 2.11
C LYS A 91 8.29 -9.99 1.35
N ASN A 92 9.45 -10.62 1.39
CA ASN A 92 10.58 -10.24 0.54
C ASN A 92 10.19 -10.51 -0.92
N LYS A 93 9.99 -9.44 -1.68
CA LYS A 93 9.60 -9.48 -3.09
C LYS A 93 10.40 -8.43 -3.86
N ILE A 94 10.75 -8.80 -5.09
CA ILE A 94 11.38 -7.91 -6.07
C ILE A 94 10.37 -6.91 -6.63
N SER A 95 9.07 -7.21 -6.53
CA SER A 95 8.02 -6.31 -7.02
C SER A 95 8.00 -5.03 -6.19
N CYS A 96 8.23 -3.92 -6.88
CA CYS A 96 8.20 -2.57 -6.32
C CYS A 96 6.92 -1.86 -6.74
N GLY A 97 6.52 -0.84 -5.97
CA GLY A 97 5.50 0.10 -6.41
C GLY A 97 6.06 1.09 -7.44
N VAL A 98 5.35 2.20 -7.62
CA VAL A 98 5.78 3.31 -8.49
C VAL A 98 7.05 4.00 -7.98
N ASP A 99 7.38 3.84 -6.70
CA ASP A 99 8.58 4.35 -6.04
C ASP A 99 9.86 3.55 -6.37
N GLY A 100 9.74 2.38 -7.01
CA GLY A 100 10.87 1.53 -7.36
C GLY A 100 11.61 0.94 -6.16
N ARG A 101 11.01 0.97 -4.96
CA ARG A 101 11.61 0.44 -3.72
C ARG A 101 10.95 -0.90 -3.33
N PRO A 102 11.70 -2.01 -3.25
CA PRO A 102 11.15 -3.27 -2.75
C PRO A 102 10.97 -3.22 -1.23
N ALA A 103 10.09 -4.07 -0.71
CA ALA A 103 9.84 -4.17 0.73
C ALA A 103 11.08 -4.57 1.54
N GLU A 104 12.08 -5.20 0.91
CA GLU A 104 13.34 -5.58 1.54
C GLU A 104 14.12 -4.37 2.07
N ILE A 105 14.03 -3.22 1.40
CA ILE A 105 14.69 -1.99 1.87
C ILE A 105 14.11 -1.52 3.20
N LEU A 106 12.81 -1.75 3.42
CA LEU A 106 12.15 -1.36 4.67
C LEU A 106 12.62 -2.19 5.87
N LYS A 107 13.25 -3.35 5.63
CA LYS A 107 13.79 -4.24 6.65
C LYS A 107 15.22 -3.89 7.07
N ILE A 108 15.84 -2.87 6.46
CA ILE A 108 17.23 -2.49 6.73
C ILE A 108 17.31 -1.75 8.07
N GLY A 109 17.41 -2.53 9.14
CA GLY A 109 17.70 -2.05 10.49
C GLY A 109 16.56 -1.28 11.17
N THR A 110 16.79 -0.96 12.44
CA THR A 110 15.82 -0.28 13.31
C THR A 110 15.60 1.18 12.93
N VAL A 111 16.57 1.82 12.29
CA VAL A 111 16.46 3.20 11.79
C VAL A 111 15.34 3.32 10.76
N MET A 112 15.21 2.32 9.88
CA MET A 112 14.18 2.33 8.85
C MET A 112 12.78 2.11 9.43
N ALA A 113 12.64 1.22 10.41
CA ALA A 113 11.40 1.06 11.15
C ALA A 113 10.96 2.37 11.83
N LYS A 114 11.89 3.10 12.47
CA LYS A 114 11.60 4.41 13.07
C LYS A 114 11.21 5.47 12.04
N TRP A 115 11.84 5.46 10.87
CA TRP A 115 11.49 6.40 9.81
C TRP A 115 10.09 6.12 9.25
N ILE A 116 9.79 4.85 8.95
CA ILE A 116 8.46 4.42 8.49
C ILE A 116 7.40 4.73 9.54
N HIS A 117 7.71 4.51 10.83
CA HIS A 117 6.81 4.86 11.93
C HIS A 117 6.42 6.33 11.93
N ARG A 118 7.38 7.25 11.78
CA ARG A 118 7.09 8.69 11.67
C ARG A 118 6.19 9.02 10.49
N VAL A 119 6.42 8.38 9.33
CA VAL A 119 5.59 8.59 8.14
C VAL A 119 4.18 8.06 8.38
N CYS A 120 4.03 6.83 8.89
CA CYS A 120 2.73 6.25 9.21
C CYS A 120 1.97 7.10 10.22
N GLN A 121 2.64 7.56 11.29
CA GLN A 121 2.03 8.41 12.31
C GLN A 121 1.53 9.73 11.69
N ALA A 122 2.36 10.41 10.90
CA ALA A 122 1.94 11.64 10.23
C ALA A 122 0.77 11.43 9.26
N CYS A 123 0.73 10.29 8.55
CA CYS A 123 -0.39 9.95 7.68
C CYS A 123 -1.67 9.68 8.47
N PHE A 124 -1.54 9.05 9.64
CA PHE A 124 -2.66 8.74 10.54
C PHE A 124 -3.24 10.01 11.16
N GLU A 125 -2.39 10.89 11.70
CA GLU A 125 -2.80 12.16 12.30
C GLU A 125 -3.42 13.14 11.30
N ALA A 126 -2.87 13.23 10.09
CA ALA A 126 -3.34 14.14 9.05
C ALA A 126 -4.45 13.57 8.17
N GLU A 127 -4.84 12.30 8.40
CA GLU A 127 -5.77 11.52 7.57
C GLU A 127 -5.47 11.60 6.05
N ARG A 128 -4.19 11.76 5.71
CA ARG A 128 -3.75 12.03 4.34
C ARG A 128 -2.57 11.15 3.97
N LEU A 129 -2.71 10.49 2.82
CA LEU A 129 -1.67 9.63 2.27
C LEU A 129 -0.72 10.41 1.33
N PRO A 130 0.55 10.02 1.24
CA PRO A 130 1.45 10.51 0.20
C PRO A 130 0.87 10.18 -1.18
N ARG A 131 0.99 11.10 -2.14
CA ARG A 131 0.48 10.90 -3.51
C ARG A 131 1.02 9.61 -4.15
N GLN A 132 2.26 9.22 -3.86
CA GLN A 132 2.84 7.98 -4.38
C GLN A 132 2.19 6.72 -3.80
N TRP A 133 1.53 6.79 -2.64
CA TRP A 133 0.84 5.65 -2.03
C TRP A 133 -0.54 5.43 -2.65
N ASP A 134 -1.14 6.49 -3.17
CA ASP A 134 -2.40 6.47 -3.91
C ASP A 134 -2.25 5.86 -5.32
N ILE A 135 -1.04 5.87 -5.86
CA ILE A 135 -0.74 5.35 -7.19
C ILE A 135 -0.11 3.96 -7.08
N SER A 136 -0.61 3.01 -7.87
CA SER A 136 -0.08 1.64 -7.94
C SER A 136 0.49 1.31 -9.32
N LYS A 137 1.55 0.49 -9.34
CA LYS A 137 2.05 -0.07 -10.60
C LYS A 137 1.09 -1.14 -11.10
N VAL A 138 0.61 -0.98 -12.32
CA VAL A 138 -0.31 -1.91 -12.98
C VAL A 138 0.49 -2.97 -13.73
N THR A 139 0.17 -4.25 -13.55
CA THR A 139 0.73 -5.36 -14.34
C THR A 139 -0.39 -6.32 -14.76
N PRO A 140 -0.77 -6.38 -16.04
CA PRO A 140 -1.74 -7.37 -16.50
C PRO A 140 -1.06 -8.74 -16.61
N ILE A 141 -1.76 -9.77 -16.15
CA ILE A 141 -1.33 -11.17 -16.18
C ILE A 141 -2.36 -11.95 -16.97
N TYR A 142 -1.90 -12.62 -18.01
CA TYR A 142 -2.76 -13.44 -18.84
C TYR A 142 -3.37 -14.58 -18.01
N LYS A 143 -4.69 -14.76 -18.12
CA LYS A 143 -5.44 -15.85 -17.48
C LYS A 143 -5.72 -16.96 -18.50
N SER A 144 -6.57 -16.71 -19.49
CA SER A 144 -7.08 -17.72 -20.44
C SER A 144 -7.81 -17.05 -21.62
N GLY A 145 -7.98 -17.74 -22.75
CA GLY A 145 -8.73 -17.23 -23.91
C GLY A 145 -7.84 -16.63 -25.02
N ASN A 146 -8.33 -15.61 -25.70
CA ASN A 146 -7.57 -14.91 -26.73
C ASN A 146 -6.69 -13.82 -26.08
N LYS A 147 -5.38 -13.85 -26.36
CA LYS A 147 -4.40 -12.89 -25.83
C LYS A 147 -4.59 -11.46 -26.34
N SER A 148 -5.43 -11.25 -27.34
CA SER A 148 -5.71 -9.92 -27.92
C SER A 148 -6.80 -9.15 -27.18
N ASP A 149 -7.44 -9.75 -26.16
CA ASP A 149 -8.59 -9.18 -25.47
C ASP A 149 -8.26 -8.91 -23.99
N PHE A 150 -8.52 -7.70 -23.48
CA PHE A 150 -8.25 -7.35 -22.08
C PHE A 150 -9.01 -8.17 -21.02
N PRO A 151 -10.27 -8.59 -21.21
CA PRO A 151 -11.00 -9.43 -20.24
C PRO A 151 -10.31 -10.77 -19.93
N ASN A 152 -9.45 -11.24 -20.83
CA ASN A 152 -8.67 -12.47 -20.69
C ASN A 152 -7.40 -12.30 -19.83
N TYR A 153 -7.15 -11.08 -19.36
CA TYR A 153 -6.08 -10.74 -18.42
C TYR A 153 -6.69 -10.36 -17.08
N ARG A 154 -6.00 -10.71 -16.00
CA ARG A 154 -6.25 -10.12 -14.68
C ARG A 154 -5.21 -9.04 -14.42
N THR A 155 -5.64 -7.91 -13.88
CA THR A 155 -4.72 -6.88 -13.45
C THR A 155 -4.21 -7.18 -12.05
N ILE A 156 -2.90 -7.07 -11.84
CA ILE A 156 -2.31 -6.97 -10.50
C ILE A 156 -1.83 -5.54 -10.27
N LEU A 157 -2.29 -4.95 -9.17
CA LEU A 157 -1.79 -3.69 -8.66
C LEU A 157 -0.66 -3.96 -7.67
N SER A 158 0.49 -3.32 -7.89
CA SER A 158 1.58 -3.29 -6.94
C SER A 158 1.69 -1.90 -6.32
N PRO A 159 1.10 -1.68 -5.13
CA PRO A 159 1.29 -0.44 -4.39
C PRO A 159 2.69 -0.36 -3.79
N CYS A 160 3.11 0.86 -3.41
CA CYS A 160 4.35 1.12 -2.70
C CYS A 160 4.47 0.25 -1.44
N ALA A 161 5.69 -0.17 -1.11
CA ALA A 161 5.91 -1.06 0.03
C ALA A 161 5.47 -0.40 1.35
N ALA A 162 5.76 0.89 1.53
CA ALA A 162 5.35 1.63 2.72
C ALA A 162 3.82 1.79 2.83
N ALA A 163 3.12 1.99 1.71
CA ALA A 163 1.65 1.99 1.68
C ALA A 163 1.08 0.65 2.17
N LYS A 164 1.65 -0.48 1.71
CA LYS A 164 1.25 -1.82 2.19
C LYS A 164 1.50 -1.99 3.69
N ILE A 165 2.61 -1.47 4.22
CA ILE A 165 2.89 -1.49 5.66
C ILE A 165 1.80 -0.74 6.41
N PHE A 166 1.48 0.49 5.99
CA PHE A 166 0.44 1.29 6.61
C PHE A 166 -0.92 0.59 6.57
N SER A 167 -1.36 0.11 5.41
CA SER A 167 -2.62 -0.65 5.31
C SER A 167 -2.62 -1.91 6.18
N THR A 168 -1.49 -2.59 6.34
CA THR A 168 -1.38 -3.75 7.23
C THR A 168 -1.57 -3.38 8.70
N ILE A 169 -1.05 -2.23 9.12
CA ILE A 169 -1.23 -1.72 10.48
C ILE A 169 -2.70 -1.39 10.73
N ILE A 170 -3.33 -0.62 9.82
CA ILE A 170 -4.75 -0.26 9.93
C ILE A 170 -5.64 -1.51 9.93
N LEU A 171 -5.40 -2.44 9.01
CA LEU A 171 -6.13 -3.70 8.97
C LEU A 171 -5.99 -4.48 10.28
N ALA A 172 -4.78 -4.56 10.86
CA ALA A 172 -4.57 -5.23 12.13
C ALA A 172 -5.24 -4.54 13.33
N ARG A 173 -5.55 -3.24 13.23
CA ARG A 173 -6.35 -2.51 14.21
C ARG A 173 -7.84 -2.82 14.07
N MET A 174 -8.35 -2.89 12.85
CA MET A 174 -9.78 -3.12 12.57
C MET A 174 -10.18 -4.60 12.62
N TYR A 175 -9.23 -5.51 12.40
CA TYR A 175 -9.51 -6.94 12.24
C TYR A 175 -10.32 -7.54 13.40
N PRO A 176 -10.04 -7.25 14.70
CA PRO A 176 -10.83 -7.82 15.79
C PRO A 176 -12.32 -7.48 15.73
N ASP A 177 -12.66 -6.26 15.32
CA ASP A 177 -14.04 -5.80 15.21
C ASP A 177 -14.73 -6.40 13.97
N ILE A 178 -13.99 -6.48 12.87
CA ILE A 178 -14.45 -7.08 11.61
C ILE A 178 -14.75 -8.57 11.83
N ASP A 179 -13.83 -9.31 12.46
CA ASP A 179 -13.93 -10.76 12.69
C ASP A 179 -15.10 -11.11 13.62
N ARG A 180 -15.44 -10.22 14.57
CA ARG A 180 -16.62 -10.36 15.43
C ARG A 180 -17.94 -10.17 14.67
N THR A 181 -17.92 -9.37 13.60
CA THR A 181 -19.13 -8.92 12.89
C THR A 181 -19.44 -9.79 11.68
N ILE A 182 -18.42 -10.38 11.04
CA ILE A 182 -18.61 -11.25 9.89
C ILE A 182 -19.15 -12.61 10.37
N ASP A 183 -20.34 -12.98 9.87
CA ASP A 183 -20.87 -14.32 10.04
C ASP A 183 -20.01 -15.34 9.27
N ASN A 184 -19.61 -16.42 9.93
CA ASN A 184 -18.67 -17.42 9.42
C ASN A 184 -19.33 -18.40 8.42
N SER A 185 -20.32 -17.95 7.65
CA SER A 185 -21.05 -18.76 6.67
C SER A 185 -20.38 -18.83 5.28
N GLN A 186 -19.09 -18.48 5.19
CA GLN A 186 -18.30 -18.49 3.94
C GLN A 186 -17.62 -19.84 3.68
#